data_AF-A0A7Y2XP67-F1
#
_entry.id   AF-A0A7Y2XP67-F1
#
_cell.length_a   1.000
_cell.length_b   1.000
_cell.length_c   1.000
_cell.angle_alpha   90.00
_cell.angle_beta   90.00
_cell.angle_gamma   90.00
#
_symmetry.space_group_name_H-M   'P 1'
#
loop_
_entity.id
_entity.type
_entity.pdbx_description
1 polymer ?
#
loop_
_entity_poly.entity_id
_entity_poly.type
_entity_poly.pdbx_seq_one_letter_code
_entity_poly.pdbx_strand_id
1 'polypeptide(L)'
;MFRIAVSLLILSSAVFPAAAADNDMPAPNWNRAAALAAQDRHAISENLEYLYHLARDGQSDVLLKEVNRIADDPALPAVERDRVLQQLAAALGDFPPGYVDSRILERLATTRARVRVAHEEYPGVGVPLYNIRAAASGSLAQWARAAEPEAPFDDITPDDLIHALAQPGSGHVERIRRARADLSAEDTETVLLSAPGLPDAATASILLAELAPAVIHRPAVVDFLMGLLDDPMLGGTAALALADSNDTATLDRLAEIADRNSGLASRRASLALQSRLQTEAPP
;
A
#
# COMPACT_ATOMS: atom_id res chain seq x y z
N MET A 1 -10.12 -38.44 -62.59
CA MET A 1 -9.25 -38.73 -61.42
C MET A 1 -9.10 -37.42 -60.67
N PHE A 2 -9.53 -37.17 -59.43
CA PHE A 2 -10.01 -38.00 -58.32
C PHE A 2 -11.04 -37.15 -57.54
N ARG A 3 -12.17 -37.75 -57.17
CA ARG A 3 -13.12 -37.21 -56.18
C ARG A 3 -12.50 -37.43 -54.79
N ILE A 4 -12.44 -36.42 -53.93
CA ILE A 4 -12.09 -36.60 -52.52
C ILE A 4 -13.33 -36.33 -51.68
N ALA A 5 -13.66 -37.35 -50.90
CA ALA A 5 -14.85 -37.50 -50.10
C ALA A 5 -14.87 -36.55 -48.89
N VAL A 6 -16.04 -35.98 -48.63
CA VAL A 6 -16.38 -35.34 -47.36
C VAL A 6 -16.84 -36.45 -46.43
N SER A 7 -16.06 -36.75 -45.39
CA SER A 7 -16.47 -37.59 -44.27
C SER A 7 -16.51 -36.75 -43.01
N LEU A 8 -17.72 -36.58 -42.48
CA LEU A 8 -18.01 -36.09 -41.14
C LEU A 8 -17.35 -37.00 -40.10
N LEU A 9 -16.61 -36.41 -39.16
CA LEU A 9 -16.37 -37.03 -37.86
C LEU A 9 -16.84 -36.04 -36.79
N ILE A 10 -18.00 -36.35 -36.20
CA ILE A 10 -18.51 -35.68 -35.00
C ILE A 10 -17.79 -36.32 -33.82
N LEU A 11 -16.90 -35.56 -33.16
CA LEU A 11 -16.43 -35.88 -31.82
C LEU A 11 -16.99 -34.82 -30.87
N SER A 12 -18.04 -35.20 -30.13
CA SER A 12 -18.53 -34.43 -29.00
C SER A 12 -17.57 -34.61 -27.83
N SER A 13 -16.75 -33.59 -27.58
CA SER A 13 -16.04 -33.42 -26.32
C SER A 13 -16.72 -32.29 -25.56
N ALA A 14 -17.44 -32.63 -24.48
CA ALA A 14 -17.82 -31.65 -23.49
C ALA A 14 -16.54 -31.08 -22.86
N VAL A 15 -16.17 -29.87 -23.24
CA VAL A 15 -15.11 -29.09 -22.59
C VAL A 15 -15.79 -27.89 -21.97
N PHE A 16 -15.61 -27.77 -20.65
CA PHE A 16 -16.00 -26.67 -19.80
C PHE A 16 -15.83 -25.31 -20.50
N PRO A 17 -16.73 -24.32 -20.31
CA PRO A 17 -16.43 -22.95 -20.71
C PRO A 17 -15.26 -22.47 -19.84
N ALA A 18 -14.03 -22.68 -20.31
CA ALA A 18 -12.90 -21.89 -19.90
C ALA A 18 -13.27 -20.45 -20.25
N ALA A 19 -13.34 -19.60 -19.23
CA ALA A 19 -13.35 -18.17 -19.44
C ALA A 19 -12.17 -17.83 -20.36
N ALA A 20 -12.47 -17.36 -21.57
CA ALA A 20 -11.48 -16.73 -22.42
C ALA A 20 -11.07 -15.43 -21.72
N ALA A 21 -10.08 -15.53 -20.83
CA ALA A 21 -9.26 -14.39 -20.48
C ALA A 21 -8.45 -14.05 -21.73
N ASP A 22 -8.96 -13.14 -22.55
CA ASP A 22 -8.18 -12.46 -23.56
C ASP A 22 -7.02 -11.76 -22.86
N ASN A 23 -5.84 -12.37 -22.97
CA ASN A 23 -4.57 -11.88 -22.46
C ASN A 23 -3.96 -10.82 -23.40
N ASP A 24 -4.80 -10.09 -24.13
CA ASP A 24 -4.36 -9.10 -25.11
C ASP A 24 -4.27 -7.74 -24.40
N MET A 25 -3.17 -7.54 -23.68
CA MET A 25 -2.85 -6.23 -23.14
C MET A 25 -2.80 -5.23 -24.32
N PRO A 26 -3.52 -4.10 -24.25
CA PRO A 26 -3.66 -3.20 -25.39
C PRO A 26 -2.29 -2.67 -25.83
N ALA A 27 -2.04 -2.68 -27.13
CA ALA A 27 -0.82 -2.14 -27.72
C ALA A 27 -0.64 -0.64 -27.43
N PRO A 28 0.59 -0.12 -27.41
CA PRO A 28 0.83 1.31 -27.33
C PRO A 28 0.28 2.01 -28.59
N ASN A 29 -0.36 3.15 -28.40
CA ASN A 29 -0.93 3.98 -29.47
C ASN A 29 -0.32 5.39 -29.54
N TRP A 30 0.59 5.70 -28.62
CA TRP A 30 1.33 6.95 -28.57
C TRP A 30 2.82 6.71 -28.30
N ASN A 31 3.65 7.54 -28.91
CA ASN A 31 5.02 7.74 -28.45
C ASN A 31 5.02 8.71 -27.24
N ARG A 32 5.78 8.39 -26.18
CA ARG A 32 5.83 9.20 -24.95
C ARG A 32 6.24 10.65 -25.21
N ALA A 33 7.29 10.88 -26.00
CA ALA A 33 7.76 12.23 -26.31
C ALA A 33 6.72 13.02 -27.13
N ALA A 34 6.09 12.36 -28.11
CA ALA A 34 5.03 12.99 -28.90
C ALA A 34 3.80 13.35 -28.04
N ALA A 35 3.39 12.47 -27.12
CA ALA A 35 2.27 12.72 -26.22
C ALA A 35 2.54 13.89 -25.25
N LEU A 36 3.78 14.04 -24.78
CA LEU A 36 4.19 15.17 -23.94
C LEU A 36 4.25 16.48 -24.73
N ALA A 37 4.72 16.43 -25.98
CA ALA A 37 4.78 17.60 -26.87
C ALA A 37 3.39 18.06 -27.35
N ALA A 38 2.44 17.13 -27.49
CA ALA A 38 1.06 17.40 -27.91
C ALA A 38 0.17 17.99 -26.81
N GLN A 39 0.71 18.27 -25.61
CA GLN A 39 -0.07 18.89 -24.54
C GLN A 39 -0.35 20.37 -24.85
N ASP A 40 -1.62 20.72 -25.02
CA ASP A 40 -2.05 22.10 -24.87
C ASP A 40 -2.21 22.44 -23.38
N ARG A 41 -1.15 23.04 -22.81
CA ARG A 41 -1.12 23.40 -21.39
C ARG A 41 -2.15 24.47 -21.02
N HIS A 42 -2.50 25.35 -21.96
CA HIS A 42 -3.50 26.39 -21.71
C HIS A 42 -4.87 25.75 -21.58
N ALA A 43 -5.27 24.93 -22.56
CA ALA A 43 -6.55 24.22 -22.54
C ALA A 43 -6.69 23.29 -21.32
N ILE A 44 -5.62 22.60 -20.94
CA ILE A 44 -5.60 21.76 -19.72
C ILE A 44 -5.84 22.61 -18.47
N SER A 45 -5.16 23.76 -18.35
CA SER A 45 -5.26 24.63 -17.18
C SER A 45 -6.65 25.24 -17.06
N GLU A 46 -7.22 25.73 -18.16
CA GLU A 46 -8.57 26.32 -18.21
C GLU A 46 -9.66 25.31 -17.80
N ASN A 47 -9.59 24.07 -18.32
CA ASN A 47 -10.51 23.02 -17.92
C ASN A 47 -10.37 22.65 -16.44
N LEU A 48 -9.14 22.55 -15.92
CA LEU A 48 -8.91 22.23 -14.52
C LEU A 48 -9.40 23.33 -13.59
N GLU A 49 -9.15 24.59 -13.92
CA GLU A 49 -9.63 25.74 -13.16
C GLU A 49 -11.15 25.71 -13.04
N TYR A 50 -11.85 25.51 -14.16
CA TYR A 50 -13.30 25.37 -14.18
C TYR A 50 -13.80 24.20 -13.31
N LEU A 51 -13.21 23.00 -13.47
CA LEU A 51 -13.60 21.83 -12.68
C LEU A 51 -13.33 21.99 -11.19
N TYR A 52 -12.23 22.66 -10.82
CA TYR A 52 -11.91 22.96 -9.42
C TYR A 52 -12.85 23.99 -8.80
N HIS A 53 -13.33 24.97 -9.58
CA HIS A 53 -14.38 25.86 -9.12
C HIS A 53 -15.66 25.09 -8.80
N LEU A 54 -16.11 24.20 -9.69
CA LEU A 54 -17.28 23.36 -9.43
C LEU A 54 -17.11 22.49 -8.19
N ALA A 55 -15.91 21.91 -7.98
CA ALA A 55 -15.60 21.12 -6.80
C ALA A 55 -15.66 21.95 -5.50
N ARG A 56 -15.02 23.12 -5.49
CA ARG A 56 -14.98 24.04 -4.32
C ARG A 56 -16.35 24.62 -3.97
N ASP A 57 -17.17 24.88 -4.98
CA ASP A 57 -18.51 25.43 -4.79
C ASP A 57 -19.54 24.34 -4.42
N GLY A 58 -19.11 23.08 -4.25
CA GLY A 58 -19.97 21.95 -3.88
C GLY A 58 -20.94 21.53 -4.98
N GLN A 59 -20.70 21.93 -6.23
CA GLN A 59 -21.59 21.67 -7.36
C GLN A 59 -21.41 20.25 -7.94
N SER A 60 -21.56 19.24 -7.09
CA SER A 60 -21.21 17.84 -7.40
C SER A 60 -21.95 17.29 -8.64
N ASP A 61 -23.23 17.59 -8.82
CA ASP A 61 -23.98 17.12 -10.00
C ASP A 61 -23.50 17.78 -11.31
N VAL A 62 -23.13 19.06 -11.26
CA VAL A 62 -22.57 19.79 -12.41
C VAL A 62 -21.17 19.28 -12.72
N LEU A 63 -20.35 19.08 -11.69
CA LEU A 63 -19.01 18.51 -11.82
C LEU A 63 -19.08 17.10 -12.42
N LEU A 64 -19.96 16.23 -11.94
CA LEU A 64 -20.15 14.89 -12.50
C LEU A 64 -20.58 14.95 -13.97
N LYS A 65 -21.47 15.87 -14.34
CA LYS A 65 -21.89 16.08 -15.73
C LYS A 65 -20.70 16.50 -16.61
N GLU A 66 -19.86 17.41 -16.14
CA GLU A 66 -18.66 17.87 -16.87
C GLU A 66 -17.59 16.79 -16.97
N VAL A 67 -17.36 16.01 -15.90
CA VAL A 67 -16.49 14.83 -15.93
C VAL A 67 -16.98 13.82 -16.97
N ASN A 68 -18.28 13.54 -17.03
CA ASN A 68 -18.85 12.67 -18.05
C ASN A 68 -18.67 13.23 -19.45
N ARG A 69 -18.94 14.53 -19.66
CA ARG A 69 -18.72 15.19 -20.95
C ARG A 69 -17.27 15.03 -21.40
N ILE A 70 -16.29 15.35 -20.56
CA ILE A 70 -14.86 15.24 -20.90
C ILE A 70 -14.47 13.78 -21.12
N ALA A 71 -14.97 12.85 -20.29
CA ALA A 71 -14.65 11.44 -20.41
C ALA A 71 -15.20 10.81 -21.70
N ASP A 72 -16.39 11.21 -22.14
CA ASP A 72 -17.12 10.53 -23.21
C ASP A 72 -17.06 11.25 -24.56
N ASP A 73 -16.67 12.53 -24.60
CA ASP A 73 -16.51 13.28 -25.85
C ASP A 73 -15.38 12.68 -26.70
N PRO A 74 -15.67 12.13 -27.89
CA PRO A 74 -14.65 11.57 -28.77
C PRO A 74 -13.87 12.64 -29.53
N ALA A 75 -14.38 13.87 -29.64
CA ALA A 75 -13.73 14.98 -30.34
C ALA A 75 -12.63 15.64 -29.51
N LEU A 76 -12.65 15.47 -28.18
CA LEU A 76 -11.58 15.98 -27.31
C LEU A 76 -10.24 15.27 -27.57
N PRO A 77 -9.13 16.03 -27.70
CA PRO A 77 -7.80 15.45 -27.81
C PRO A 77 -7.50 14.51 -26.65
N ALA A 78 -7.04 13.30 -26.98
CA ALA A 78 -6.82 12.24 -26.00
C ALA A 78 -5.85 12.64 -24.87
N VAL A 79 -4.79 13.39 -25.22
CA VAL A 79 -3.79 13.89 -24.26
C VAL A 79 -4.40 14.86 -23.26
N GLU A 80 -5.16 15.84 -23.73
CA GLU A 80 -5.81 16.84 -22.87
C GLU A 80 -6.84 16.19 -21.96
N ARG A 81 -7.74 15.38 -22.53
CA ARG A 81 -8.74 14.61 -21.79
C ARG A 81 -8.10 13.83 -20.64
N ASP A 82 -7.14 12.97 -20.98
CA ASP A 82 -6.58 12.05 -20.00
C ASP A 82 -5.79 12.80 -18.92
N ARG A 83 -5.10 13.89 -19.29
CA ARG A 83 -4.35 14.70 -18.34
C ARG A 83 -5.26 15.48 -17.40
N VAL A 84 -6.33 16.10 -17.90
CA VAL A 84 -7.33 16.80 -17.08
C VAL A 84 -7.98 15.85 -16.09
N LEU A 85 -8.48 14.69 -16.56
CA LEU A 85 -9.16 13.72 -15.70
C LEU A 85 -8.21 13.09 -14.66
N GLN A 86 -6.95 12.84 -15.03
CA GLN A 86 -5.96 12.30 -14.07
C GLN A 86 -5.59 13.33 -13.01
N GLN A 87 -5.39 14.61 -13.36
CA GLN A 87 -5.08 15.66 -12.39
C GLN A 87 -6.27 15.94 -11.46
N LEU A 88 -7.48 16.03 -12.01
CA LEU A 88 -8.68 16.16 -11.20
C LEU A 88 -8.80 14.99 -10.22
N ALA A 89 -8.66 13.75 -10.70
CA ALA A 89 -8.75 12.56 -9.85
C ALA A 89 -7.78 12.62 -8.66
N ALA A 90 -6.53 13.01 -8.91
CA ALA A 90 -5.52 13.15 -7.86
C ALA A 90 -5.88 14.27 -6.87
N ALA A 91 -6.24 15.45 -7.36
CA ALA A 91 -6.55 16.62 -6.53
C ALA A 91 -7.84 16.44 -5.70
N LEU A 92 -8.80 15.65 -6.16
CA LEU A 92 -10.01 15.36 -5.39
C LEU A 92 -9.72 14.61 -4.07
N GLY A 93 -8.59 13.89 -3.99
CA GLY A 93 -8.15 13.23 -2.75
C GLY A 93 -7.82 14.20 -1.62
N ASP A 94 -7.43 15.44 -1.94
CA ASP A 94 -7.08 16.47 -0.96
C ASP A 94 -8.30 17.13 -0.30
N PHE A 95 -9.49 16.93 -0.86
CA PHE A 95 -10.73 17.40 -0.24
C PHE A 95 -11.19 16.45 0.87
N PRO A 96 -11.86 16.95 1.92
CA PRO A 96 -12.45 16.10 2.94
C PRO A 96 -13.46 15.10 2.35
N PRO A 97 -13.60 13.90 2.94
CA PRO A 97 -14.66 12.97 2.54
C PRO A 97 -16.03 13.64 2.58
N GLY A 98 -16.81 13.44 1.51
CA GLY A 98 -18.15 14.03 1.38
C GLY A 98 -18.18 15.49 0.93
N TYR A 99 -17.04 16.14 0.72
CA TYR A 99 -16.98 17.51 0.18
C TYR A 99 -17.41 17.56 -1.29
N VAL A 100 -17.06 16.53 -2.07
CA VAL A 100 -17.70 16.23 -3.36
C VAL A 100 -18.23 14.81 -3.36
N ASP A 101 -19.25 14.55 -4.17
CA ASP A 101 -19.90 13.23 -4.27
C ASP A 101 -18.93 12.13 -4.75
N SER A 102 -18.92 10.97 -4.06
CA SER A 102 -18.04 9.84 -4.39
C SER A 102 -18.26 9.28 -5.79
N ARG A 103 -19.46 9.47 -6.36
CA ARG A 103 -19.78 9.09 -7.75
C ARG A 103 -18.82 9.69 -8.76
N ILE A 104 -18.21 10.85 -8.47
CA ILE A 104 -17.21 11.49 -9.34
C ILE A 104 -15.92 10.67 -9.37
N LEU A 105 -15.38 10.30 -8.20
CA LEU A 105 -14.18 9.47 -8.11
C LEU A 105 -14.43 8.05 -8.63
N GLU A 106 -15.59 7.47 -8.38
CA GLU A 106 -16.01 6.17 -8.94
C GLU A 106 -16.06 6.21 -10.48
N ARG A 107 -16.58 7.30 -11.05
CA ARG A 107 -16.58 7.53 -12.49
C ARG A 107 -15.15 7.63 -13.04
N LEU A 108 -14.27 8.35 -12.36
CA LEU A 108 -12.87 8.47 -12.76
C LEU A 108 -12.12 7.13 -12.66
N ALA A 109 -12.39 6.33 -11.62
CA ALA A 109 -11.80 5.00 -11.42
C ALA A 109 -12.17 3.99 -12.52
N THR A 110 -13.38 4.10 -13.07
CA THR A 110 -13.84 3.27 -14.19
C THR A 110 -13.39 3.79 -15.56
N THR A 111 -12.90 5.03 -15.63
CA THR A 111 -12.50 5.67 -16.89
C THR A 111 -11.18 5.09 -17.42
N ARG A 112 -11.21 4.55 -18.65
CA ARG A 112 -10.00 4.09 -19.35
C ARG A 112 -9.24 5.27 -19.96
N ALA A 113 -7.92 5.26 -19.80
CA ALA A 113 -7.03 6.16 -20.52
C ALA A 113 -7.02 5.82 -22.02
N ARG A 114 -7.05 6.86 -22.84
CA ARG A 114 -6.91 6.82 -24.31
C ARG A 114 -5.44 6.91 -24.75
N VAL A 115 -4.57 7.54 -23.95
CA VAL A 115 -3.15 7.70 -24.25
C VAL A 115 -2.34 6.57 -23.63
N ARG A 116 -1.83 5.67 -24.47
CA ARG A 116 -1.01 4.53 -24.07
C ARG A 116 0.36 4.58 -24.71
N VAL A 117 1.38 4.54 -23.87
CA VAL A 117 2.79 4.53 -24.29
C VAL A 117 3.38 3.15 -24.05
N ALA A 118 4.48 2.85 -24.72
CA ALA A 118 5.19 1.58 -24.53
C ALA A 118 5.64 1.42 -23.07
N HIS A 119 5.46 0.22 -22.51
CA HIS A 119 6.07 -0.17 -21.23
C HIS A 119 7.59 -0.24 -21.38
N GLU A 120 8.33 0.14 -20.35
CA GLU A 120 9.80 0.25 -20.40
C GLU A 120 10.47 -1.11 -20.59
N GLU A 121 9.99 -2.13 -19.87
CA GLU A 121 10.50 -3.50 -19.97
C GLU A 121 9.82 -4.34 -21.07
N TYR A 122 8.62 -3.94 -21.51
CA TYR A 122 7.79 -4.71 -22.44
C TYR A 122 7.22 -3.80 -23.54
N PRO A 123 8.03 -3.39 -24.53
CA PRO A 123 7.64 -2.32 -25.46
C PRO A 123 6.36 -2.58 -26.27
N GLY A 124 5.97 -3.85 -26.44
CA GLY A 124 4.72 -4.24 -27.10
C GLY A 124 3.45 -3.98 -26.27
N VAL A 125 3.60 -3.68 -24.97
CA VAL A 125 2.48 -3.45 -24.05
C VAL A 125 2.25 -1.96 -23.86
N GLY A 126 1.01 -1.51 -24.07
CA GLY A 126 0.59 -0.12 -23.91
C GLY A 126 0.10 0.21 -22.50
N VAL A 127 0.92 0.91 -21.73
CA VAL A 127 0.56 1.44 -20.41
C VAL A 127 -0.01 2.86 -20.50
N PRO A 128 -1.00 3.22 -19.67
CA PRO A 128 -1.55 4.57 -19.66
C PRO A 128 -0.48 5.59 -19.29
N LEU A 129 -0.27 6.61 -20.13
CA LEU A 129 0.63 7.71 -19.77
C LEU A 129 0.07 8.52 -18.60
N TYR A 130 -1.24 8.74 -18.58
CA TYR A 130 -1.96 9.36 -17.47
C TYR A 130 -2.92 8.34 -16.89
N ASN A 131 -2.55 7.76 -15.74
CA ASN A 131 -3.32 6.69 -15.13
C ASN A 131 -4.47 7.24 -14.27
N ILE A 132 -5.56 7.64 -14.93
CA ILE A 132 -6.78 8.20 -14.29
C ILE A 132 -7.32 7.25 -13.23
N ARG A 133 -7.40 5.95 -13.56
CA ARG A 133 -7.89 4.91 -12.65
C ARG A 133 -7.07 4.87 -11.36
N ALA A 134 -5.75 4.77 -11.48
CA ALA A 134 -4.89 4.69 -10.30
C ALA A 134 -4.98 5.96 -9.44
N ALA A 135 -5.03 7.15 -10.07
CA ALA A 135 -5.22 8.40 -9.35
C ALA A 135 -6.54 8.41 -8.57
N ALA A 136 -7.66 8.04 -9.21
CA ALA A 136 -8.96 8.02 -8.55
C ALA A 136 -9.06 6.96 -7.44
N SER A 137 -8.50 5.77 -7.66
CA SER A 137 -8.42 4.73 -6.62
C SER A 137 -7.57 5.17 -5.43
N GLY A 138 -6.47 5.89 -5.67
CA GLY A 138 -5.67 6.50 -4.61
C GLY A 138 -6.46 7.49 -3.77
N SER A 139 -7.20 8.39 -4.42
CA SER A 139 -8.06 9.37 -3.75
C SER A 139 -9.22 8.72 -2.98
N LEU A 140 -9.86 7.70 -3.54
CA LEU A 140 -10.88 6.91 -2.81
C LEU A 140 -10.30 6.23 -1.57
N ALA A 141 -9.09 5.66 -1.66
CA ALA A 141 -8.42 5.06 -0.51
C ALA A 141 -8.00 6.11 0.53
N GLN A 142 -7.64 7.33 0.11
CA GLN A 142 -7.41 8.45 1.02
C GLN A 142 -8.69 8.86 1.75
N TRP A 143 -9.82 8.96 1.03
CA TRP A 143 -11.11 9.25 1.65
C TRP A 143 -11.57 8.16 2.58
N ALA A 144 -11.40 6.89 2.23
CA ALA A 144 -11.74 5.77 3.12
C ALA A 144 -10.97 5.87 4.45
N ARG A 145 -9.66 6.17 4.40
CA ARG A 145 -8.84 6.40 5.59
C ARG A 145 -9.27 7.61 6.41
N ALA A 146 -9.77 8.66 5.76
CA ALA A 146 -10.23 9.88 6.43
C ALA A 146 -11.69 9.80 6.92
N ALA A 147 -12.51 8.92 6.34
CA ALA A 147 -13.91 8.70 6.68
C ALA A 147 -14.08 7.60 7.73
N GLU A 148 -13.08 6.74 7.92
CA GLU A 148 -12.95 5.98 9.15
C GLU A 148 -12.95 6.99 10.30
N PRO A 149 -13.96 6.95 11.20
CA PRO A 149 -13.89 7.74 12.39
C PRO A 149 -12.57 7.37 13.05
N GLU A 150 -11.69 8.36 13.22
CA GLU A 150 -10.71 8.31 14.27
C GLU A 150 -11.55 8.12 15.53
N ALA A 151 -11.65 6.87 15.99
CA ALA A 151 -12.44 6.56 17.17
C ALA A 151 -11.93 7.51 18.26
N PRO A 152 -12.80 8.16 19.04
CA PRO A 152 -12.34 8.91 20.19
C PRO A 152 -11.56 7.92 21.07
N PHE A 153 -10.23 8.03 21.02
CA PHE A 153 -9.31 7.18 21.75
C PHE A 153 -9.06 7.87 23.10
N ASP A 154 -10.08 7.92 23.95
CA ASP A 154 -9.89 8.18 25.38
C ASP A 154 -9.37 6.88 26.02
N ASP A 155 -8.26 6.96 26.76
CA ASP A 155 -7.58 5.88 27.49
C ASP A 155 -7.56 4.52 26.75
N ILE A 156 -6.70 4.36 25.73
CA ILE A 156 -6.41 3.02 25.19
C ILE A 156 -5.77 2.20 26.32
N THR A 157 -6.53 1.26 26.88
CA THR A 157 -5.95 0.28 27.77
C THR A 157 -5.12 -0.73 26.97
N PRO A 158 -4.11 -1.38 27.58
CA PRO A 158 -3.39 -2.50 26.97
C PRO A 158 -4.34 -3.55 26.35
N ASP A 159 -5.41 -3.88 27.06
CA ASP A 159 -6.37 -4.91 26.66
C ASP A 159 -7.17 -4.50 25.41
N ASP A 160 -7.56 -3.23 25.31
CA ASP A 160 -8.26 -2.70 24.15
C ASP A 160 -7.39 -2.79 22.90
N LEU A 161 -6.10 -2.44 23.04
CA LEU A 161 -5.15 -2.53 21.93
C LEU A 161 -4.92 -3.99 21.51
N ILE A 162 -4.71 -4.89 22.45
CA ILE A 162 -4.51 -6.33 22.17
C ILE A 162 -5.74 -6.90 21.48
N HIS A 163 -6.94 -6.62 22.00
CA HIS A 163 -8.18 -7.06 21.39
C HIS A 163 -8.33 -6.49 19.97
N ALA A 164 -8.02 -5.22 19.77
CA ALA A 164 -8.14 -4.57 18.47
C ALA A 164 -7.17 -5.14 17.42
N LEU A 165 -5.96 -5.55 17.83
CA LEU A 165 -4.96 -6.18 16.97
C LEU A 165 -5.25 -7.66 16.69
N ALA A 166 -6.04 -8.31 17.53
CA ALA A 166 -6.52 -9.68 17.31
C ALA A 166 -7.64 -9.75 16.26
N GLN A 167 -8.28 -8.63 15.92
CA GLN A 167 -9.33 -8.59 14.91
C GLN A 167 -8.72 -8.41 13.51
N PRO A 168 -9.31 -9.03 12.46
CA PRO A 168 -8.89 -8.77 11.09
C PRO A 168 -9.25 -7.33 10.68
N GLY A 169 -8.28 -6.56 10.21
CA GLY A 169 -8.50 -5.19 9.77
C GLY A 169 -7.27 -4.53 9.17
N SER A 170 -7.47 -3.40 8.50
CA SER A 170 -6.40 -2.48 8.09
C SER A 170 -6.10 -1.48 9.21
N GLY A 171 -4.92 -0.85 9.18
CA GLY A 171 -4.56 0.25 10.08
C GLY A 171 -3.83 -0.16 11.37
N HIS A 172 -3.42 -1.43 11.52
CA HIS A 172 -2.67 -1.88 12.71
C HIS A 172 -1.39 -1.09 12.96
N VAL A 173 -0.65 -0.73 11.91
CA VAL A 173 0.59 0.06 12.01
C VAL A 173 0.33 1.42 12.67
N GLU A 174 -0.68 2.14 12.19
CA GLU A 174 -1.00 3.48 12.70
C GLU A 174 -1.48 3.40 14.15
N ARG A 175 -2.31 2.39 14.46
CA ARG A 175 -2.78 2.14 15.82
C ARG A 175 -1.63 1.84 16.79
N ILE A 176 -0.67 1.02 16.38
CA ILE A 176 0.54 0.71 17.18
C ILE A 176 1.40 1.95 17.38
N ARG A 177 1.64 2.75 16.32
CA ARG A 177 2.45 3.97 16.41
C ARG A 177 1.85 5.03 17.32
N ARG A 178 0.53 5.15 17.29
CA ARG A 178 -0.20 6.07 18.16
C ARG A 178 -0.24 5.58 19.60
N ALA A 179 -0.49 4.29 19.81
CA ALA A 179 -0.40 3.68 21.14
C ALA A 179 0.99 3.87 21.77
N ARG A 180 2.07 3.81 20.98
CA ARG A 180 3.42 4.12 21.47
C ARG A 180 3.54 5.53 22.08
N ALA A 181 2.79 6.51 21.56
CA ALA A 181 2.82 7.88 22.04
C ALA A 181 2.02 8.07 23.34
N ASP A 182 0.95 7.30 23.52
CA ASP A 182 -0.05 7.51 24.57
C ASP A 182 0.07 6.52 25.74
N LEU A 183 0.60 5.31 25.52
CA LEU A 183 0.76 4.30 26.56
C LEU A 183 1.91 4.63 27.52
N SER A 184 1.70 4.30 28.80
CA SER A 184 2.80 4.32 29.77
C SER A 184 3.85 3.26 29.43
N ALA A 185 5.05 3.38 30.01
CA ALA A 185 6.09 2.36 29.82
C ALA A 185 5.71 0.99 30.41
N GLU A 186 4.81 0.94 31.39
CA GLU A 186 4.30 -0.30 31.98
C GLU A 186 3.26 -0.94 31.05
N ASP A 187 2.35 -0.14 30.51
CA ASP A 187 1.35 -0.59 29.55
C ASP A 187 1.99 -1.06 28.23
N THR A 188 3.01 -0.33 27.77
CA THR A 188 3.80 -0.71 26.58
C THR A 188 4.49 -2.06 26.78
N GLU A 189 5.02 -2.32 27.98
CA GLU A 189 5.58 -3.64 28.34
C GLU A 189 4.50 -4.73 28.27
N THR A 190 3.34 -4.52 28.89
CA THR A 190 2.23 -5.50 28.87
C THR A 190 1.76 -5.83 27.44
N VAL A 191 1.60 -4.81 26.59
CA VAL A 191 1.22 -4.99 25.18
C VAL A 191 2.30 -5.76 24.42
N LEU A 192 3.57 -5.40 24.61
CA LEU A 192 4.68 -6.03 23.92
C LEU A 192 4.82 -7.51 24.27
N LEU A 193 4.69 -7.87 25.55
CA LEU A 193 4.75 -9.26 26.02
C LEU A 193 3.61 -10.12 25.48
N SER A 194 2.52 -9.50 25.00
CA SER A 194 1.37 -10.18 24.40
C SER A 194 1.55 -10.48 22.90
N ALA A 195 2.61 -9.99 22.25
CA ALA A 195 2.85 -10.14 20.81
C ALA A 195 2.72 -11.58 20.26
N PRO A 196 3.22 -12.63 20.93
CA PRO A 196 3.13 -14.00 20.41
C PRO A 196 1.71 -14.57 20.41
N GLY A 197 0.79 -13.95 21.17
CA GLY A 197 -0.62 -14.33 21.21
C GLY A 197 -1.45 -13.75 20.07
N LEU A 198 -0.87 -12.88 19.23
CA LEU A 198 -1.57 -12.30 18.09
C LEU A 198 -1.74 -13.32 16.96
N PRO A 199 -2.88 -13.29 16.23
CA PRO A 199 -3.18 -14.27 15.19
C PRO A 199 -2.32 -14.11 13.94
N ASP A 200 -1.77 -12.92 13.71
CA ASP A 200 -0.95 -12.58 12.55
C ASP A 200 0.48 -12.26 12.97
N ALA A 201 1.42 -13.06 12.46
CA ALA A 201 2.85 -12.89 12.71
C ALA A 201 3.38 -11.56 12.17
N ALA A 202 2.83 -11.03 11.07
CA ALA A 202 3.25 -9.73 10.54
C ALA A 202 2.87 -8.59 11.49
N THR A 203 1.65 -8.61 12.01
CA THR A 203 1.20 -7.66 13.05
C THR A 203 2.06 -7.77 14.31
N ALA A 204 2.37 -8.98 14.77
CA ALA A 204 3.27 -9.20 15.91
C ALA A 204 4.68 -8.65 15.66
N SER A 205 5.27 -8.89 14.49
CA SER A 205 6.58 -8.33 14.11
C SER A 205 6.55 -6.80 14.09
N ILE A 206 5.51 -6.17 13.55
CA ILE A 206 5.37 -4.70 13.55
C ILE A 206 5.29 -4.18 14.98
N LEU A 207 4.50 -4.83 15.83
CA LEU A 207 4.34 -4.45 17.22
C LEU A 207 5.67 -4.51 17.99
N LEU A 208 6.46 -5.56 17.81
CA LEU A 208 7.80 -5.66 18.39
C LEU A 208 8.72 -4.55 17.86
N ALA A 209 8.73 -4.29 16.55
CA ALA A 209 9.60 -3.28 15.95
C ALA A 209 9.28 -1.86 16.43
N GLU A 210 8.00 -1.54 16.62
CA GLU A 210 7.58 -0.18 16.98
C GLU A 210 7.65 0.06 18.50
N LEU A 211 7.30 -0.94 19.33
CA LEU A 211 7.20 -0.76 20.78
C LEU A 211 8.48 -1.12 21.55
N ALA A 212 9.26 -2.10 21.09
CA ALA A 212 10.44 -2.56 21.83
C ALA A 212 11.44 -1.45 22.16
N PRO A 213 11.79 -0.52 21.25
CA PRO A 213 12.77 0.52 21.55
C PRO A 213 12.41 1.39 22.76
N ALA A 214 11.12 1.59 23.04
CA ALA A 214 10.68 2.41 24.17
C ALA A 214 10.89 1.73 25.53
N VAL A 215 10.86 0.39 25.57
CA VAL A 215 10.87 -0.42 26.81
C VAL A 215 12.02 -1.42 26.86
N ILE A 216 12.97 -1.36 25.92
CA ILE A 216 14.12 -2.29 25.83
C ILE A 216 15.04 -2.28 27.04
N HIS A 217 14.96 -1.24 27.88
CA HIS A 217 15.70 -1.13 29.14
C HIS A 217 15.06 -1.93 30.29
N ARG A 218 13.85 -2.47 30.09
CA ARG A 218 13.13 -3.26 31.11
C ARG A 218 13.59 -4.72 31.04
N PRO A 219 14.00 -5.34 32.18
CA PRO A 219 14.55 -6.69 32.17
C PRO A 219 13.62 -7.76 31.57
N ALA A 220 12.31 -7.68 31.85
CA ALA A 220 11.36 -8.67 31.33
C ALA A 220 11.21 -8.60 29.81
N VAL A 221 11.29 -7.40 29.22
CA VAL A 221 11.31 -7.20 27.76
C VAL A 221 12.57 -7.81 27.15
N VAL A 222 13.73 -7.59 27.75
CA VAL A 222 15.00 -8.18 27.28
C VAL A 222 14.94 -9.70 27.33
N ASP A 223 14.52 -10.28 28.46
CA ASP A 223 14.41 -11.73 28.61
C ASP A 223 13.40 -12.34 27.62
N PHE A 224 12.28 -11.65 27.40
CA PHE A 224 11.28 -12.04 26.42
C PHE A 224 11.85 -12.04 25.00
N LEU A 225 12.48 -10.96 24.55
CA LEU A 225 13.06 -10.86 23.21
C LEU A 225 14.21 -11.87 23.01
N MET A 226 15.00 -12.12 24.05
CA MET A 226 16.04 -13.16 24.04
C MET A 226 15.43 -14.55 23.84
N GLY A 227 14.28 -14.82 24.48
CA GLY A 227 13.52 -16.05 24.28
C GLY A 227 12.96 -16.22 22.87
N LEU A 228 12.67 -15.11 22.17
CA LEU A 228 12.16 -15.12 20.80
C LEU A 228 13.23 -15.35 19.73
N LEU A 229 14.53 -15.36 20.06
CA LEU A 229 15.59 -15.43 19.04
C LEU A 229 15.53 -16.71 18.17
N ASP A 230 15.03 -17.81 18.73
CA ASP A 230 14.81 -19.06 17.99
C ASP A 230 13.44 -19.14 17.31
N ASP A 231 12.54 -18.18 17.55
CA ASP A 231 11.21 -18.15 16.92
C ASP A 231 11.33 -17.95 15.40
N PRO A 232 10.75 -18.84 14.57
CA PRO A 232 10.94 -18.78 13.12
C PRO A 232 10.42 -17.47 12.50
N MET A 233 9.39 -16.84 13.07
CA MET A 233 8.74 -15.66 12.53
C MET A 233 9.24 -14.37 13.19
N LEU A 234 9.38 -14.35 14.52
CA LEU A 234 9.64 -13.13 15.29
C LEU A 234 11.12 -12.93 15.64
N GLY A 235 11.94 -13.98 15.58
CA GLY A 235 13.32 -13.92 16.08
C GLY A 235 14.22 -12.94 15.34
N GLY A 236 13.95 -12.64 14.07
CA GLY A 236 14.67 -11.61 13.32
C GLY A 236 14.40 -10.20 13.87
N THR A 237 13.12 -9.88 14.08
CA THR A 237 12.71 -8.60 14.67
C THR A 237 13.20 -8.46 16.11
N ALA A 238 13.11 -9.53 16.90
CA ALA A 238 13.59 -9.53 18.28
C ALA A 238 15.10 -9.28 18.37
N ALA A 239 15.90 -9.91 17.48
CA ALA A 239 17.34 -9.68 17.42
C ALA A 239 17.68 -8.22 17.08
N LEU A 240 16.96 -7.60 16.13
CA LEU A 240 17.16 -6.20 15.77
C LEU A 240 16.78 -5.25 16.91
N ALA A 241 15.66 -5.50 17.60
CA ALA A 241 15.25 -4.71 18.75
C ALA A 241 16.27 -4.78 19.89
N LEU A 242 16.82 -5.97 20.18
CA LEU A 242 17.88 -6.15 21.17
C LEU A 242 19.17 -5.44 20.77
N ALA A 243 19.53 -5.50 19.48
CA ALA A 243 20.71 -4.84 18.96
C ALA A 243 20.60 -3.31 18.97
N ASP A 244 19.41 -2.72 19.12
CA ASP A 244 19.20 -1.28 19.28
C ASP A 244 19.34 -0.80 20.74
N SER A 245 19.43 -1.73 21.70
CA SER A 245 19.58 -1.39 23.12
C SER A 245 20.88 -0.63 23.39
N ASN A 246 20.83 0.40 24.24
CA ASN A 246 22.04 1.10 24.73
C ASN A 246 22.63 0.46 25.99
N ASP A 247 22.01 -0.60 26.51
CA ASP A 247 22.52 -1.33 27.66
C ASP A 247 23.62 -2.32 27.24
N THR A 248 24.82 -2.11 27.77
CA THR A 248 25.98 -2.97 27.49
C THR A 248 25.75 -4.41 27.94
N ALA A 249 25.03 -4.64 29.05
CA ALA A 249 24.76 -6.01 29.51
C ALA A 249 23.86 -6.78 28.54
N THR A 250 22.85 -6.10 27.96
CA THR A 250 22.00 -6.66 26.90
C THR A 250 22.80 -6.99 25.65
N LEU A 251 23.70 -6.10 25.21
CA LEU A 251 24.55 -6.31 24.04
C LEU A 251 25.56 -7.44 24.26
N ASP A 252 26.18 -7.52 25.44
CA ASP A 252 27.11 -8.60 25.80
C ASP A 252 26.42 -9.97 25.77
N ARG A 253 25.19 -10.05 26.29
CA ARG A 253 24.39 -11.27 26.24
C ARG A 253 24.01 -11.65 24.81
N LEU A 254 23.69 -10.67 23.96
CA LEU A 254 23.40 -10.91 22.54
C LEU A 254 24.66 -11.39 21.80
N ALA A 255 25.83 -10.83 22.10
CA ALA A 255 27.12 -11.24 21.57
C ALA A 255 27.49 -12.67 22.00
N GLU A 256 27.26 -13.03 23.26
CA GLU A 256 27.47 -14.40 23.74
C GLU A 256 26.63 -15.42 22.95
N ILE A 257 25.38 -15.07 22.61
CA ILE A 257 24.51 -15.91 21.79
C ILE A 257 25.02 -16.00 20.34
N ALA A 258 25.51 -14.88 19.78
CA ALA A 258 26.12 -14.84 18.46
C ALA A 258 27.35 -15.79 18.38
N ASP A 259 28.21 -15.78 19.40
CA ASP A 259 29.48 -16.53 19.45
C ASP A 259 29.32 -18.05 19.58
N ARG A 260 28.14 -18.53 20.02
CA ARG A 260 27.83 -19.98 20.12
C ARG A 260 27.83 -20.69 18.76
N ASN A 261 27.93 -19.95 17.64
CA ASN A 261 28.16 -20.41 16.26
C ASN A 261 27.27 -21.59 15.79
N SER A 262 26.09 -21.76 16.40
CA SER A 262 25.15 -22.82 16.09
C SER A 262 23.72 -22.39 16.45
N GLY A 263 22.76 -22.75 15.59
CA GLY A 263 21.34 -22.40 15.77
C GLY A 263 20.87 -21.15 15.00
N LEU A 264 19.55 -20.96 14.95
CA LEU A 264 18.91 -19.80 14.30
C LEU A 264 19.12 -18.52 15.12
N ALA A 265 19.01 -18.62 16.45
CA ALA A 265 19.30 -17.50 17.36
C ALA A 265 20.70 -16.91 17.15
N SER A 266 21.74 -17.75 17.11
CA SER A 266 23.14 -17.32 16.91
C SER A 266 23.30 -16.53 15.61
N ARG A 267 22.77 -17.02 14.48
CA ARG A 267 22.84 -16.32 13.18
C ARG A 267 22.14 -14.96 13.20
N ARG A 268 20.96 -14.89 13.82
CA ARG A 268 20.17 -13.65 13.89
C ARG A 268 20.84 -12.62 14.78
N ALA A 269 21.38 -13.05 15.92
CA ALA A 269 22.17 -12.20 16.81
C ALA A 269 23.40 -11.64 16.09
N SER A 270 24.16 -12.48 15.38
CA SER A 270 25.31 -12.03 14.58
C SER A 270 24.92 -10.99 13.53
N LEU A 271 23.83 -11.23 12.79
CA LEU A 271 23.36 -10.31 11.74
C LEU A 271 22.89 -8.97 12.33
N ALA A 272 22.17 -8.99 13.44
CA ALA A 272 21.67 -7.77 14.08
C ALA A 272 22.82 -6.90 14.62
N LEU A 273 23.82 -7.51 15.27
CA LEU A 273 25.03 -6.82 15.74
C LEU A 273 25.85 -6.24 14.58
N GLN A 274 25.98 -6.96 13.45
CA GLN A 274 26.63 -6.44 12.25
C GLN A 274 25.89 -5.22 11.67
N SER A 275 24.55 -5.26 11.63
CA SER A 275 23.72 -4.14 11.16
C SER A 275 23.92 -2.89 12.02
N ARG A 276 24.05 -3.06 13.35
CA ARG A 276 24.33 -1.95 14.27
C ARG A 276 25.66 -1.28 13.95
N LEU A 277 26.73 -2.07 13.81
CA LEU A 277 28.08 -1.57 13.49
C LEU A 277 28.14 -0.80 12.16
N GLN A 278 27.33 -1.21 11.17
CA GLN A 278 27.22 -0.48 9.90
C GLN A 278 26.49 0.86 10.03
N THR A 279 25.57 0.97 11.00
CA THR A 279 24.79 2.19 11.25
C THR A 279 25.58 3.19 12.09
N GLU A 280 26.49 2.73 12.95
CA GLU A 280 27.35 3.57 13.80
C GLU A 280 28.66 4.03 13.12
N ALA A 281 28.99 3.51 11.92
CA ALA A 281 30.15 3.96 11.16
C ALA A 281 29.88 5.36 10.55
N PRO A 282 30.76 6.36 10.75
CA PRO A 282 30.62 7.65 10.08
C PRO A 282 30.81 7.49 8.55
N PRO A 283 30.15 8.34 7.74
CA PRO A 283 30.28 8.31 6.27
C PRO A 283 31.70 8.62 5.79
#